data_AF-A0A1J4KL74-F1
#
_entry.id   AF-A0A1J4KL74-F1
#
_cell.length_a   1.000
_cell.length_b   1.000
_cell.length_c   1.000
_cell.angle_alpha   90.00
_cell.angle_beta   90.00
_cell.angle_gamma   90.00
#
_symmetry.space_group_name_H-M   'P 1'
#
loop_
_entity.id
_entity.type
_entity.pdbx_description
1 polymer ?
#
loop_
_entity_poly.entity_id
_entity_poly.type
_entity_poly.pdbx_seq_one_letter_code
_entity_poly.pdbx_strand_id
1 'polypeptide(L)'
;MCLRVTCPHQNIEIVEDRVYFSILRRTPRNSQFVTYFTIDDEPKYKYRSFFDDFGPPSILQLTEFYRNVSNQLNESKQILHFYTSPNPPLCANAVMYISFFRMLYLKTSPEETYKPFLNIQKFIYDFRDASTAPSVFELKTIDVLRGIRKAMDHNWYDPEKFDSQKWQEIEALQNGDMNWLIPGKLMAFASPYSMPVLPSGDRVATPEVVIPTFKELGINHIVRLNKQYYDAEDFRKENFKHTELYFLDGSIPPTKILNQFLDIIESDDVVALHCKAGLGRTYVFLKIIMLFYISFYRFTNTTNNSNTFFVHKNTNKFFLFIPGKLPKKN
;
A
#
# COMPACT_ATOMS: atom_id res chain seq x y z
N MET A 1 11.48 -12.44 -40.13
CA MET A 1 10.37 -13.41 -40.16
C MET A 1 9.27 -12.85 -39.27
N CYS A 2 8.21 -12.28 -39.86
CA CYS A 2 7.13 -11.62 -39.13
C CYS A 2 6.45 -12.59 -38.16
N LEU A 3 6.55 -12.31 -36.87
CA LEU A 3 5.70 -12.91 -35.84
C LEU A 3 4.27 -12.41 -36.08
N ARG A 4 3.51 -13.16 -36.90
CA ARG A 4 2.04 -13.05 -36.95
C ARG A 4 1.51 -13.54 -35.62
N VAL A 5 1.30 -12.62 -34.69
CA VAL A 5 0.62 -12.90 -33.44
C VAL A 5 -0.75 -12.21 -33.51
N THR A 6 -1.79 -13.01 -33.72
CA THR A 6 -3.17 -12.59 -34.05
C THR A 6 -4.01 -12.32 -32.80
N CYS A 7 -3.40 -11.95 -31.68
CA CYS A 7 -4.10 -11.45 -30.50
C CYS A 7 -3.73 -9.97 -30.27
N PRO A 8 -4.70 -9.06 -30.09
CA PRO A 8 -4.44 -7.62 -30.01
C PRO A 8 -3.65 -7.16 -28.76
N HIS A 9 -3.17 -8.07 -27.91
CA HIS A 9 -2.51 -7.79 -26.61
C HIS A 9 -1.13 -8.45 -26.52
N GLN A 10 -0.51 -8.70 -27.66
CA GLN A 10 0.78 -9.35 -27.75
C GLN A 10 1.87 -8.30 -28.00
N ASN A 11 2.91 -8.35 -27.17
CA ASN A 11 4.17 -7.62 -27.28
C ASN A 11 4.03 -6.11 -27.01
N ILE A 12 3.42 -5.76 -25.88
CA ILE A 12 3.49 -4.39 -25.35
C ILE A 12 4.94 -4.10 -24.97
N GLU A 13 5.55 -3.14 -25.65
CA GLU A 13 6.91 -2.73 -25.33
C GLU A 13 6.93 -1.95 -24.01
N ILE A 14 7.75 -2.43 -23.07
CA ILE A 14 7.88 -1.87 -21.73
C ILE A 14 9.16 -1.05 -21.64
N VAL A 15 10.26 -1.64 -22.09
CA VAL A 15 11.58 -1.01 -22.28
C VAL A 15 12.01 -1.33 -23.69
N GLU A 16 12.33 -0.28 -24.45
CA GLU A 16 12.70 -0.36 -25.86
C GLU A 16 13.72 -1.48 -26.11
N ASP A 17 13.37 -2.40 -27.02
CA ASP A 17 14.18 -3.54 -27.44
C ASP A 17 14.68 -4.49 -26.32
N ARG A 18 14.17 -4.37 -25.09
CA ARG A 18 14.68 -5.13 -23.93
C ARG A 18 13.60 -5.84 -23.14
N VAL A 19 12.45 -5.22 -22.93
CA VAL A 19 11.38 -5.80 -22.10
C VAL A 19 10.03 -5.67 -22.79
N TYR A 20 9.33 -6.80 -22.90
CA TYR A 20 7.99 -6.87 -23.48
C TYR A 20 7.01 -7.50 -22.51
N PHE A 21 5.73 -7.15 -22.67
CA PHE A 21 4.61 -7.71 -21.92
C PHE A 21 3.54 -8.30 -22.85
N SER A 22 2.95 -9.44 -22.48
CA SER A 22 1.82 -10.04 -23.20
C SER A 22 0.82 -10.75 -22.29
N ILE A 23 -0.44 -10.80 -22.72
CA ILE A 23 -1.43 -11.73 -22.17
C ILE A 23 -1.50 -12.97 -23.09
N LEU A 24 -1.12 -14.14 -22.58
CA LEU A 24 -0.94 -15.36 -23.38
C LEU A 24 -1.80 -16.52 -22.85
N ARG A 25 -2.49 -17.23 -23.76
CA ARG A 25 -3.25 -18.46 -23.44
C ARG A 25 -2.41 -19.71 -23.27
N ARG A 26 -1.16 -19.68 -23.74
CA ARG A 26 -0.26 -20.84 -23.77
C ARG A 26 1.12 -20.40 -23.33
N THR A 27 1.82 -21.31 -22.65
CA THR A 27 3.22 -21.12 -22.25
C THR A 27 4.09 -20.96 -23.51
N PRO A 28 4.75 -19.81 -23.70
CA PRO A 28 5.71 -19.61 -24.78
C PRO A 28 7.00 -20.42 -24.52
N ARG A 29 7.79 -20.64 -25.57
CA ARG A 29 9.09 -21.33 -25.46
C ARG A 29 10.23 -20.32 -25.49
N ASN A 30 11.17 -20.48 -24.57
CA ASN A 30 12.40 -19.71 -24.54
C ASN A 30 13.25 -20.00 -25.78
N SER A 31 14.09 -19.03 -26.16
CA SER A 31 15.04 -19.12 -27.25
C SER A 31 16.37 -18.50 -26.85
N GLN A 32 17.37 -18.57 -27.72
CA GLN A 32 18.65 -17.90 -27.49
C GLN A 32 18.54 -16.37 -27.41
N PHE A 33 17.44 -15.78 -27.91
CA PHE A 33 17.25 -14.33 -27.97
C PHE A 33 16.21 -13.78 -26.98
N VAL A 34 15.24 -14.61 -26.60
CA VAL A 34 14.09 -14.20 -25.79
C VAL A 34 13.90 -15.18 -24.65
N THR A 35 13.86 -14.64 -23.44
CA THR A 35 13.49 -15.36 -22.22
C THR A 35 12.11 -14.92 -21.79
N TYR A 36 11.16 -15.85 -21.84
CA TYR A 36 9.82 -15.65 -21.35
C TYR A 36 9.74 -16.05 -19.88
N PHE A 37 9.03 -15.25 -19.09
CA PHE A 37 8.78 -15.54 -17.69
C PHE A 37 7.40 -15.03 -17.27
N THR A 38 6.86 -15.64 -16.22
CA THR A 38 5.57 -15.30 -15.62
C THR A 38 5.65 -15.47 -14.11
N ILE A 39 4.77 -14.79 -13.38
CA ILE A 39 4.66 -14.87 -11.92
C ILE A 39 3.31 -15.44 -11.47
N ASP A 40 2.45 -15.87 -12.41
CA ASP A 40 1.08 -16.30 -12.14
C ASP A 40 1.00 -17.40 -11.05
N ASP A 41 1.96 -18.33 -11.06
CA ASP A 41 2.06 -19.45 -10.13
C ASP A 41 3.16 -19.27 -9.06
N GLU A 42 3.82 -18.12 -9.00
CA GLU A 42 4.92 -17.87 -8.06
C GLU A 42 4.39 -17.46 -6.67
N PRO A 43 4.57 -18.28 -5.61
CA PRO A 43 3.96 -18.03 -4.31
C PRO A 43 4.33 -16.68 -3.67
N LYS A 44 5.55 -16.19 -3.91
CA LYS A 44 6.03 -14.91 -3.37
C LYS A 44 5.33 -13.69 -3.99
N TYR A 45 4.82 -13.81 -5.21
CA TYR A 45 4.11 -12.74 -5.93
C TYR A 45 2.58 -12.89 -5.88
N LYS A 46 2.08 -13.96 -5.28
CA LYS A 46 0.66 -14.21 -5.11
C LYS A 46 0.09 -13.27 -4.04
N TYR A 47 -0.95 -12.52 -4.41
CA TYR A 47 -1.71 -11.72 -3.45
C TYR A 47 -2.50 -12.62 -2.49
N ARG A 48 -2.57 -12.23 -1.21
CA ARG A 48 -3.33 -12.94 -0.18
C ARG A 48 -4.64 -12.23 0.08
N SER A 49 -5.71 -12.75 -0.51
CA SER A 49 -7.07 -12.22 -0.38
C SER A 49 -7.64 -12.40 1.01
N PHE A 50 -8.32 -11.37 1.52
CA PHE A 50 -9.17 -11.49 2.71
C PHE A 50 -10.56 -12.02 2.36
N PHE A 51 -11.09 -11.60 1.21
CA PHE A 51 -12.35 -12.04 0.63
C PHE A 51 -12.24 -12.07 -0.90
N ASP A 52 -12.99 -11.23 -1.60
CA ASP A 52 -12.96 -11.10 -3.07
C ASP A 52 -11.89 -10.12 -3.57
N ASP A 53 -11.18 -9.44 -2.66
CA ASP A 53 -10.05 -8.59 -3.01
C ASP A 53 -8.93 -9.44 -3.63
N PHE A 54 -8.33 -8.95 -4.71
CA PHE A 54 -7.33 -9.71 -5.47
C PHE A 54 -6.01 -8.94 -5.66
N GLY A 55 -5.92 -7.71 -5.16
CA GLY A 55 -4.79 -6.81 -5.33
C GLY A 55 -5.11 -5.39 -4.84
N PRO A 56 -4.23 -4.41 -5.11
CA PRO A 56 -2.95 -4.56 -5.81
C PRO A 56 -1.90 -5.33 -4.97
N PRO A 57 -0.79 -5.79 -5.58
CA PRO A 57 0.32 -6.39 -4.84
C PRO A 57 0.91 -5.42 -3.82
N SER A 58 1.48 -5.96 -2.73
CA SER A 58 2.11 -5.12 -1.70
C SER A 58 3.38 -4.44 -2.21
N ILE A 59 3.81 -3.38 -1.54
CA ILE A 59 5.04 -2.65 -1.92
C ILE A 59 6.28 -3.56 -1.85
N LEU A 60 6.32 -4.50 -0.91
CA LEU A 60 7.33 -5.55 -0.83
C LEU A 60 7.38 -6.36 -2.12
N GLN A 61 6.22 -6.90 -2.54
CA GLN A 61 6.15 -7.72 -3.75
C GLN A 61 6.57 -6.93 -5.00
N LEU A 62 6.08 -5.70 -5.14
CA LEU A 62 6.45 -4.80 -6.24
C LEU A 62 7.96 -4.53 -6.26
N THR A 63 8.56 -4.28 -5.10
CA THR A 63 10.01 -4.02 -4.95
C THR A 63 10.84 -5.24 -5.35
N GLU A 64 10.47 -6.42 -4.86
CA GLU A 64 11.17 -7.67 -5.18
C GLU A 64 11.06 -8.01 -6.67
N PHE A 65 9.90 -7.76 -7.29
CA PHE A 65 9.73 -7.90 -8.74
C PHE A 65 10.65 -6.94 -9.51
N TYR A 66 10.66 -5.66 -9.13
CA TYR A 66 11.53 -4.65 -9.74
C TYR A 66 13.01 -5.05 -9.67
N ARG A 67 13.49 -5.48 -8.50
CA ARG A 67 14.88 -5.94 -8.30
C ARG A 67 15.19 -7.17 -9.16
N ASN A 68 14.30 -8.16 -9.16
CA ASN A 68 14.47 -9.38 -9.94
C ASN A 68 14.60 -9.09 -11.45
N VAL A 69 13.69 -8.29 -12.02
CA VAL A 69 13.73 -7.95 -13.45
C VAL A 69 14.95 -7.09 -13.78
N SER A 70 15.30 -6.13 -12.91
CA SER A 70 16.49 -5.29 -13.09
C SER A 70 17.78 -6.11 -13.08
N ASN A 71 17.90 -7.09 -12.18
CA ASN A 71 19.06 -7.99 -12.13
C ASN A 71 19.16 -8.84 -13.40
N GLN A 72 18.06 -9.42 -13.87
CA GLN A 72 18.05 -10.19 -15.11
C GLN A 72 18.46 -9.35 -16.34
N LEU A 73 18.06 -8.07 -16.38
CA LEU A 73 18.48 -7.15 -17.44
C LEU A 73 19.96 -6.78 -17.39
N ASN A 74 20.56 -6.78 -16.20
CA ASN A 74 21.99 -6.52 -16.03
C ASN A 74 22.83 -7.74 -16.39
N GLU A 75 22.35 -8.94 -16.10
CA GLU A 75 23.05 -10.21 -16.35
C GLU A 75 22.96 -10.68 -17.80
N SER A 76 21.89 -10.35 -18.51
CA SER A 76 21.62 -10.86 -19.86
C SER A 76 21.25 -9.78 -20.87
N LYS A 77 21.75 -9.94 -22.09
CA LYS A 77 21.36 -9.13 -23.27
C LYS A 77 20.13 -9.68 -23.99
N GLN A 78 19.59 -10.82 -23.55
CA GLN A 78 18.35 -11.34 -24.12
C GLN A 78 17.19 -10.40 -23.86
N ILE A 79 16.19 -10.46 -24.73
CA ILE A 79 14.90 -9.82 -24.51
C ILE A 79 14.19 -10.56 -23.39
N LEU A 80 13.76 -9.84 -22.36
CA LEU A 80 12.90 -10.38 -21.32
C LEU A 80 11.45 -10.17 -21.72
N HIS A 81 10.66 -11.24 -21.72
CA HIS A 81 9.25 -11.18 -22.07
C HIS A 81 8.39 -11.66 -20.91
N PHE A 82 7.87 -10.69 -20.16
CA PHE A 82 6.93 -10.96 -19.08
C PHE A 82 5.55 -11.28 -19.65
N TYR A 83 4.92 -12.35 -19.20
CA TYR A 83 3.56 -12.66 -19.63
C TYR A 83 2.68 -13.13 -18.48
N THR A 84 1.37 -13.03 -18.69
CA THR A 84 0.34 -13.53 -17.77
C THR A 84 -0.76 -14.25 -18.54
N SER A 85 -1.45 -15.16 -17.88
CA SER A 85 -2.62 -15.85 -18.40
C SER A 85 -3.83 -14.89 -18.53
N PRO A 86 -4.82 -15.18 -19.40
CA PRO A 86 -6.00 -14.33 -19.60
C PRO A 86 -7.02 -14.49 -18.46
N ASN A 87 -6.55 -14.45 -17.22
CA ASN A 87 -7.35 -14.38 -16.01
C ASN A 87 -7.39 -12.90 -15.56
N PRO A 88 -8.56 -12.26 -15.41
CA PRO A 88 -8.59 -10.82 -15.20
C PRO A 88 -7.91 -10.32 -13.90
N PRO A 89 -8.09 -10.97 -12.73
CA PRO A 89 -7.28 -10.67 -11.54
C PRO A 89 -5.77 -10.77 -11.75
N LEU A 90 -5.29 -11.83 -12.41
CA LEU A 90 -3.87 -11.99 -12.72
C LEU A 90 -3.39 -10.92 -13.70
N CYS A 91 -4.18 -10.58 -14.72
CA CYS A 91 -3.89 -9.50 -15.65
C CYS A 91 -3.74 -8.15 -14.94
N ALA A 92 -4.63 -7.82 -14.01
CA ALA A 92 -4.56 -6.59 -13.24
C ALA A 92 -3.29 -6.50 -12.39
N ASN A 93 -2.94 -7.58 -11.68
CA ASN A 93 -1.72 -7.64 -10.87
C ASN A 93 -0.46 -7.61 -11.73
N ALA A 94 -0.40 -8.39 -12.81
CA ALA A 94 0.72 -8.42 -13.74
C ALA A 94 0.96 -7.02 -14.33
N VAL A 95 -0.08 -6.33 -14.79
CA VAL A 95 0.03 -4.95 -15.27
C VAL A 95 0.54 -4.01 -14.17
N MET A 96 0.11 -4.17 -12.92
CA MET A 96 0.66 -3.40 -11.81
C MET A 96 2.17 -3.65 -11.62
N TYR A 97 2.61 -4.91 -11.57
CA TYR A 97 4.03 -5.28 -11.43
C TYR A 97 4.88 -4.67 -12.55
N ILE A 98 4.49 -4.87 -13.81
CA ILE A 98 5.29 -4.41 -14.95
C ILE A 98 5.23 -2.89 -15.12
N SER A 99 4.12 -2.25 -14.77
CA SER A 99 4.02 -0.79 -14.74
C SER A 99 4.90 -0.19 -13.65
N PHE A 100 4.89 -0.77 -12.44
CA PHE A 100 5.75 -0.34 -11.36
C PHE A 100 7.24 -0.46 -11.74
N PHE A 101 7.64 -1.61 -12.29
CA PHE A 101 8.99 -1.81 -12.83
C PHE A 101 9.33 -0.72 -13.86
N ARG A 102 8.47 -0.49 -14.86
CA ARG A 102 8.69 0.51 -15.91
C ARG A 102 8.85 1.91 -15.35
N MET A 103 7.99 2.30 -14.40
CA MET A 103 8.02 3.62 -13.78
C MET A 103 9.36 3.90 -13.11
N LEU A 104 9.86 2.93 -12.34
CA LEU A 104 11.14 3.06 -11.63
C LEU A 104 12.33 2.98 -12.59
N TYR A 105 12.34 1.98 -13.47
CA TYR A 105 13.46 1.71 -14.37
C TYR A 105 13.67 2.86 -15.37
N LEU A 106 12.59 3.39 -15.97
CA LEU A 106 12.66 4.52 -16.91
C LEU A 106 12.56 5.89 -16.25
N LYS A 107 12.30 5.95 -14.93
CA LYS A 107 12.11 7.20 -14.17
C LYS A 107 11.03 8.12 -14.77
N THR A 108 9.93 7.53 -15.22
CA THR A 108 8.84 8.25 -15.89
C THR A 108 7.69 8.62 -14.93
N SER A 109 6.78 9.49 -15.38
CA SER A 109 5.54 9.77 -14.64
C SER A 109 4.59 8.56 -14.67
N PRO A 110 3.62 8.47 -13.73
CA PRO A 110 2.57 7.46 -13.78
C PRO A 110 1.82 7.42 -15.12
N GLU A 111 1.52 8.58 -15.70
CA GLU A 111 0.80 8.69 -16.97
C GLU A 111 1.60 8.11 -18.14
N GLU A 112 2.88 8.49 -18.27
CA GLU A 112 3.76 7.95 -19.32
C GLU A 112 4.10 6.48 -19.08
N THR A 113 4.13 6.04 -17.82
CA THR A 113 4.23 4.63 -17.44
C THR A 113 3.08 3.81 -17.96
N TYR A 114 1.85 4.29 -17.74
CA TYR A 114 0.66 3.51 -18.00
C TYR A 114 0.19 3.55 -19.45
N LYS A 115 0.64 4.54 -20.23
CA LYS A 115 0.27 4.77 -21.64
C LYS A 115 0.29 3.51 -22.52
N PRO A 116 1.28 2.61 -22.46
CA PRO A 116 1.29 1.39 -23.29
C PRO A 116 0.13 0.42 -22.99
N PHE A 117 -0.43 0.47 -21.78
CA PHE A 117 -1.48 -0.45 -21.33
C PHE A 117 -2.91 0.02 -21.66
N LEU A 118 -3.09 1.26 -22.15
CA LEU A 118 -4.41 1.80 -22.50
C LEU A 118 -5.15 0.91 -23.52
N ASN A 119 -4.42 0.31 -24.46
CA ASN A 119 -4.98 -0.59 -25.48
C ASN A 119 -5.54 -1.91 -24.92
N ILE A 120 -5.14 -2.28 -23.70
CA ILE A 120 -5.57 -3.51 -23.03
C ILE A 120 -6.41 -3.24 -21.79
N GLN A 121 -6.80 -1.99 -21.55
CA GLN A 121 -7.53 -1.58 -20.34
C GLN A 121 -8.79 -2.41 -20.09
N LYS A 122 -9.49 -2.84 -21.14
CA LYS A 122 -10.70 -3.68 -21.03
C LYS A 122 -10.46 -5.08 -20.43
N PHE A 123 -9.21 -5.53 -20.30
CA PHE A 123 -8.83 -6.81 -19.68
C PHE A 123 -8.26 -6.64 -18.27
N ILE A 124 -8.08 -5.40 -17.82
CA ILE A 124 -7.50 -5.07 -16.53
C ILE A 124 -8.69 -4.77 -15.61
N TYR A 125 -8.89 -5.60 -14.59
CA TYR A 125 -9.88 -5.31 -13.56
C TYR A 125 -9.38 -4.19 -12.64
N ASP A 126 -10.28 -3.31 -12.24
CA ASP A 126 -10.01 -2.32 -11.21
C ASP A 126 -10.03 -3.00 -9.82
N PHE A 127 -9.14 -2.57 -8.92
CA PHE A 127 -9.00 -3.18 -7.60
C PHE A 127 -10.16 -2.80 -6.68
N ARG A 128 -10.66 -3.77 -5.91
CA ARG A 128 -11.76 -3.58 -4.95
C ARG A 128 -11.27 -3.68 -3.52
N ASP A 129 -12.13 -3.29 -2.58
CA ASP A 129 -11.86 -3.44 -1.16
C ASP A 129 -12.07 -4.88 -0.66
N ALA A 130 -11.57 -5.15 0.54
CA ALA A 130 -11.62 -6.44 1.22
C ALA A 130 -12.95 -6.72 1.95
N SER A 131 -14.00 -5.92 1.71
CA SER A 131 -15.30 -6.17 2.35
C SER A 131 -16.04 -7.36 1.73
N THR A 132 -16.95 -7.92 2.53
CA THR A 132 -17.91 -8.93 2.08
C THR A 132 -19.09 -8.33 1.31
N ALA A 133 -19.16 -7.00 1.23
CA ALA A 133 -20.20 -6.28 0.51
C ALA A 133 -19.80 -6.07 -0.96
N PRO A 134 -20.76 -5.79 -1.85
CA PRO A 134 -20.43 -5.33 -3.21
C PRO A 134 -19.54 -4.09 -3.16
N SER A 135 -18.51 -4.06 -4.03
CA SER A 135 -17.64 -2.91 -4.15
C SER A 135 -18.44 -1.66 -4.55
N VAL A 136 -18.22 -0.57 -3.82
CA VAL A 136 -18.80 0.75 -4.12
C VAL A 136 -17.75 1.75 -4.61
N PHE A 137 -16.49 1.33 -4.67
CA PHE A 137 -15.36 2.13 -5.11
C PHE A 137 -14.27 1.21 -5.62
N GLU A 138 -13.75 1.52 -6.81
CA GLU A 138 -12.72 0.73 -7.46
C GLU A 138 -11.48 1.61 -7.70
N LEU A 139 -10.30 1.04 -7.51
CA LEU A 139 -9.02 1.72 -7.67
C LEU A 139 -8.32 1.21 -8.93
N LYS A 140 -7.98 2.10 -9.85
CA LYS A 140 -7.29 1.72 -11.09
C LYS A 140 -5.79 1.57 -10.87
N THR A 141 -5.13 0.80 -11.72
CA THR A 141 -3.65 0.70 -11.76
C THR A 141 -2.98 2.07 -11.79
N ILE A 142 -3.48 3.00 -12.62
CA ILE A 142 -2.92 4.35 -12.71
C ILE A 142 -3.01 5.13 -11.39
N ASP A 143 -4.07 4.92 -10.60
CA ASP A 143 -4.24 5.60 -9.32
C ASP A 143 -3.27 5.04 -8.27
N VAL A 144 -3.01 3.73 -8.30
CA VAL A 144 -1.96 3.09 -7.47
C VAL A 144 -0.58 3.66 -7.83
N LEU A 145 -0.24 3.75 -9.11
CA LEU A 145 1.04 4.31 -9.58
C LEU A 145 1.22 5.77 -9.13
N ARG A 146 0.17 6.59 -9.21
CA ARG A 146 0.18 7.97 -8.69
C ARG A 146 0.42 8.03 -7.19
N GLY A 147 -0.21 7.14 -6.44
CA GLY A 147 -0.01 7.02 -4.99
C GLY A 147 1.45 6.69 -4.63
N ILE A 148 2.02 5.70 -5.31
CA ILE A 148 3.43 5.30 -5.13
C ILE A 148 4.38 6.44 -5.51
N ARG A 149 4.18 7.06 -6.69
CA ARG A 149 5.03 8.16 -7.15
C ARG A 149 5.06 9.29 -6.14
N LYS A 150 3.90 9.65 -5.64
CA LYS A 150 3.77 10.65 -4.58
C LYS A 150 4.49 10.21 -3.31
N ALA A 151 4.36 8.96 -2.87
CA ALA A 151 5.09 8.47 -1.69
C ALA A 151 6.61 8.64 -1.86
N MET A 152 7.13 8.39 -3.07
CA MET A 152 8.53 8.65 -3.41
C MET A 152 8.87 10.15 -3.36
N ASP A 153 8.04 11.02 -3.94
CA ASP A 153 8.26 12.47 -3.92
C ASP A 153 8.28 13.04 -2.48
N HIS A 154 7.66 12.34 -1.51
CA HIS A 154 7.67 12.67 -0.08
C HIS A 154 8.74 11.95 0.74
N ASN A 155 9.62 11.16 0.10
CA ASN A 155 10.61 10.29 0.74
C ASN A 155 9.99 9.27 1.73
N TRP A 156 8.75 8.85 1.49
CA TRP A 156 8.11 7.78 2.27
C TRP A 156 8.42 6.39 1.73
N TYR A 157 8.86 6.33 0.48
CA TYR A 157 9.27 5.08 -0.16
C TYR A 157 10.47 5.36 -1.05
N ASP A 158 11.54 4.60 -0.84
CA ASP A 158 12.74 4.59 -1.66
C ASP A 158 13.00 3.13 -2.07
N PRO A 159 12.80 2.75 -3.35
CA PRO A 159 12.96 1.36 -3.79
C PRO A 159 14.38 0.82 -3.60
N GLU A 160 15.39 1.70 -3.64
CA GLU A 160 16.80 1.32 -3.50
C GLU A 160 17.18 1.08 -2.04
N LYS A 161 16.50 1.75 -1.10
CA LYS A 161 16.74 1.60 0.35
C LYS A 161 15.71 0.75 1.08
N PHE A 162 14.72 0.23 0.36
CA PHE A 162 13.63 -0.54 0.96
C PHE A 162 14.15 -1.86 1.56
N ASP A 163 14.00 -2.03 2.87
CA ASP A 163 14.41 -3.25 3.57
C ASP A 163 13.30 -4.30 3.52
N SER A 164 13.40 -5.20 2.54
CA SER A 164 12.44 -6.29 2.35
C SER A 164 12.45 -7.28 3.51
N GLN A 165 13.60 -7.51 4.15
CA GLN A 165 13.73 -8.47 5.24
C GLN A 165 13.04 -7.93 6.48
N LYS A 166 13.33 -6.68 6.86
CA LYS A 166 12.66 -6.02 8.00
C LYS A 166 11.16 -5.89 7.77
N TRP A 167 10.72 -5.58 6.53
CA TRP A 167 9.29 -5.54 6.20
C TRP A 167 8.61 -6.89 6.46
N GLN A 168 9.16 -7.98 5.91
CA GLN A 168 8.61 -9.32 6.08
C GLN A 168 8.59 -9.76 7.55
N GLU A 169 9.62 -9.39 8.30
CA GLU A 169 9.69 -9.68 9.73
C GLU A 169 8.52 -9.03 10.49
N ILE A 170 8.31 -7.72 10.33
CA ILE A 170 7.31 -7.00 11.13
C ILE A 170 5.87 -7.18 10.62
N GLU A 171 5.68 -7.53 9.34
CA GLU A 171 4.36 -7.86 8.74
C GLU A 171 3.81 -9.20 9.25
N ALA A 172 4.67 -10.06 9.81
CA ALA A 172 4.22 -11.35 10.33
C ALA A 172 3.24 -11.18 11.50
N LEU A 173 2.14 -11.96 11.50
CA LEU A 173 1.08 -11.86 12.51
C LEU A 173 1.59 -12.02 13.94
N GLN A 174 2.52 -12.96 14.15
CA GLN A 174 3.16 -13.20 15.43
C GLN A 174 4.04 -12.04 15.90
N ASN A 175 4.49 -11.20 14.96
CA ASN A 175 5.35 -10.04 15.23
C ASN A 175 4.56 -8.73 15.28
N GLY A 176 3.25 -8.76 15.06
CA GLY A 176 2.34 -7.62 15.25
C GLY A 176 1.62 -7.14 14.00
N ASP A 177 1.87 -7.74 12.82
CA ASP A 177 1.25 -7.34 11.55
C ASP A 177 1.38 -5.83 11.30
N MET A 178 2.62 -5.36 11.38
CA MET A 178 2.98 -3.95 11.39
C MET A 178 3.30 -3.43 9.99
N ASN A 179 2.81 -2.24 9.66
CA ASN A 179 3.07 -1.57 8.40
C ASN A 179 3.22 -0.05 8.62
N TRP A 180 4.31 0.53 8.10
CA TRP A 180 4.45 1.99 8.09
C TRP A 180 3.46 2.59 7.09
N LEU A 181 2.60 3.49 7.57
CA LEU A 181 1.77 4.35 6.71
C LEU A 181 2.54 5.62 6.34
N ILE A 182 3.27 6.17 7.31
CA ILE A 182 4.19 7.29 7.15
C ILE A 182 5.45 6.93 7.93
N PRO A 183 6.58 6.64 7.26
CA PRO A 183 7.81 6.23 7.93
C PRO A 183 8.24 7.23 9.01
N GLY A 184 8.55 6.72 10.20
CA GLY A 184 8.99 7.53 11.34
C GLY A 184 7.89 8.40 11.95
N LYS A 185 6.61 8.23 11.57
CA LYS A 185 5.52 9.05 12.10
C LYS A 185 4.24 8.29 12.43
N LEU A 186 3.77 7.43 11.52
CA LEU A 186 2.51 6.71 11.68
C LEU A 186 2.65 5.27 11.20
N MET A 187 2.47 4.34 12.13
CA MET A 187 2.44 2.91 11.89
C MET A 187 1.02 2.36 12.11
N ALA A 188 0.59 1.48 11.22
CA ALA A 188 -0.57 0.62 11.43
C ALA A 188 -0.09 -0.73 11.99
N PHE A 189 -0.86 -1.34 12.89
CA PHE A 189 -0.63 -2.71 13.32
C PHE A 189 -1.92 -3.42 13.74
N ALA A 190 -1.90 -4.75 13.86
CA ALA A 190 -3.03 -5.51 14.40
C ALA A 190 -3.12 -5.37 15.93
N SER A 191 -4.33 -5.51 16.50
CA SER A 191 -4.46 -5.45 17.96
C SER A 191 -3.64 -6.56 18.60
N PRO A 192 -2.75 -6.26 19.57
CA PRO A 192 -2.17 -7.29 20.40
C PRO A 192 -3.26 -7.87 21.32
N TYR A 193 -2.96 -9.03 21.88
CA TYR A 193 -3.84 -9.74 22.81
C TYR A 193 -3.09 -10.03 24.11
N SER A 194 -3.82 -10.21 25.21
CA SER A 194 -3.25 -10.62 26.50
C SER A 194 -2.67 -12.05 26.50
N MET A 195 -2.99 -12.85 25.49
CA MET A 195 -2.51 -14.23 25.33
C MET A 195 -1.95 -14.43 23.92
N PRO A 196 -0.88 -15.22 23.75
CA PRO A 196 -0.21 -15.40 22.46
C PRO A 196 -0.96 -16.34 21.50
N VAL A 197 -1.95 -17.08 21.99
CA VAL A 197 -2.77 -18.00 21.19
C VAL A 197 -4.23 -17.74 21.49
N LEU A 198 -5.02 -17.46 20.44
CA LEU A 198 -6.46 -17.25 20.55
C LEU A 198 -7.21 -18.59 20.68
N PRO A 199 -8.47 -18.59 21.17
CA PRO A 199 -9.31 -19.80 21.18
C PRO A 199 -9.52 -20.44 19.80
N SER A 200 -9.33 -19.69 18.72
CA SER A 200 -9.34 -20.19 17.34
C SER A 200 -8.09 -21.01 16.97
N GLY A 201 -7.03 -20.96 17.77
CA GLY A 201 -5.73 -21.58 17.49
C GLY A 201 -4.72 -20.65 16.82
N ASP A 202 -5.14 -19.43 16.44
CA ASP A 202 -4.26 -18.45 15.80
C ASP A 202 -3.19 -17.94 16.76
N ARG A 203 -1.94 -17.90 16.30
CA ARG A 203 -0.82 -17.26 17.01
C ARG A 203 -0.83 -15.77 16.72
N VAL A 204 -0.85 -14.95 17.77
CA VAL A 204 -0.96 -13.50 17.69
C VAL A 204 0.08 -12.83 18.59
N ALA A 205 0.42 -11.58 18.28
CA ALA A 205 1.32 -10.80 19.11
C ALA A 205 0.67 -10.37 20.44
N THR A 206 1.48 -10.29 21.49
CA THR A 206 1.14 -9.69 22.78
C THR A 206 1.85 -8.34 22.93
N PRO A 207 1.47 -7.48 23.92
CA PRO A 207 2.22 -6.27 24.22
C PRO A 207 3.73 -6.53 24.40
N GLU A 208 4.08 -7.58 25.16
CA GLU A 208 5.47 -8.00 25.40
C GLU A 208 6.26 -8.25 24.10
N VAL A 209 5.61 -8.82 23.08
CA VAL A 209 6.25 -9.11 21.78
C VAL A 209 6.44 -7.84 20.94
N VAL A 210 5.48 -6.92 20.94
CA VAL A 210 5.54 -5.72 20.08
C VAL A 210 6.37 -4.58 20.67
N ILE A 211 6.48 -4.51 22.01
CA ILE A 211 7.17 -3.43 22.73
C ILE A 211 8.64 -3.27 22.30
N PRO A 212 9.46 -4.33 22.21
CA PRO A 212 10.86 -4.21 21.78
C PRO A 212 10.97 -3.59 20.39
N THR A 213 10.16 -4.05 19.44
CA THR A 213 10.10 -3.53 18.08
C THR A 213 9.65 -2.07 18.06
N PHE A 214 8.67 -1.69 18.89
CA PHE A 214 8.24 -0.30 19.00
C PHE A 214 9.35 0.62 19.51
N LYS A 215 10.12 0.19 20.51
CA LYS A 215 11.28 0.95 21.00
C LYS A 215 12.35 1.11 19.92
N GLU A 216 12.68 0.03 19.20
CA GLU A 216 13.64 0.05 18.08
C GLU A 216 13.20 1.04 16.99
N LEU A 217 11.91 1.07 16.68
CA LEU A 217 11.30 1.92 15.65
C LEU A 217 11.02 3.36 16.11
N GLY A 218 11.35 3.70 17.37
CA GLY A 218 11.15 5.04 17.93
C GLY A 218 9.69 5.40 18.20
N ILE A 219 8.77 4.43 18.20
CA ILE A 219 7.37 4.63 18.55
C ILE A 219 7.29 5.04 20.02
N ASN A 220 6.45 6.01 20.34
CA ASN A 220 6.29 6.52 21.70
C ASN A 220 4.81 6.73 22.12
N HIS A 221 3.87 6.63 21.17
CA HIS A 221 2.45 6.81 21.43
C HIS A 221 1.61 5.76 20.71
N ILE A 222 0.81 5.02 21.47
CA ILE A 222 -0.11 4.00 20.98
C ILE A 222 -1.53 4.52 21.03
N VAL A 223 -2.25 4.37 19.93
CA VAL A 223 -3.66 4.78 19.81
C VAL A 223 -4.50 3.55 19.49
N ARG A 224 -5.45 3.25 20.38
CA ARG A 224 -6.36 2.10 20.26
C ARG A 224 -7.74 2.54 19.78
N LEU A 225 -8.21 1.94 18.69
CA LEU A 225 -9.51 2.25 18.06
C LEU A 225 -10.60 1.19 18.34
N ASN A 226 -10.24 0.07 18.94
CA ASN A 226 -11.11 -1.09 19.17
C ASN A 226 -11.31 -1.41 20.65
N LYS A 227 -12.19 -2.37 20.93
CA LYS A 227 -12.40 -2.87 22.28
C LYS A 227 -11.10 -3.44 22.86
N GLN A 228 -11.00 -3.40 24.16
CA GLN A 228 -9.84 -3.86 24.91
C GLN A 228 -9.61 -5.38 24.73
N TYR A 229 -8.42 -5.74 24.26
CA TYR A 229 -7.92 -7.12 24.17
C TYR A 229 -6.64 -7.35 24.97
N TYR A 230 -6.06 -6.28 25.52
CA TYR A 230 -4.85 -6.23 26.33
C TYR A 230 -4.94 -5.06 27.32
N ASP A 231 -4.14 -5.05 28.38
CA ASP A 231 -4.11 -3.92 29.32
C ASP A 231 -3.20 -2.80 28.81
N ALA A 232 -3.72 -1.57 28.76
CA ALA A 232 -2.92 -0.40 28.36
C ALA A 232 -1.74 -0.16 29.32
N GLU A 233 -1.84 -0.64 30.58
CA GLU A 233 -0.74 -0.57 31.54
C GLU A 233 0.51 -1.33 31.11
N ASP A 234 0.40 -2.37 30.27
CA ASP A 234 1.55 -3.10 29.73
C ASP A 234 2.46 -2.18 28.91
N PHE A 235 1.87 -1.19 28.24
CA PHE A 235 2.61 -0.18 27.49
C PHE A 235 3.00 1.03 28.35
N ARG A 236 2.14 1.48 29.27
CA ARG A 236 2.46 2.65 30.13
C ARG A 236 3.66 2.39 31.04
N LYS A 237 3.80 1.17 31.58
CA LYS A 237 4.97 0.75 32.38
C LYS A 237 6.28 0.84 31.61
N GLU A 238 6.21 0.69 30.29
CA GLU A 238 7.35 0.78 29.37
C GLU A 238 7.53 2.20 28.79
N ASN A 239 6.89 3.21 29.40
CA ASN A 239 6.94 4.63 29.07
C ASN A 239 6.29 5.03 27.73
N PHE A 240 5.37 4.23 27.20
CA PHE A 240 4.56 4.64 26.06
C PHE A 240 3.36 5.50 26.52
N LYS A 241 3.07 6.55 25.77
CA LYS A 241 1.75 7.19 25.81
C LYS A 241 0.72 6.22 25.25
N HIS A 242 -0.46 6.13 25.86
CA HIS A 242 -1.52 5.25 25.41
C HIS A 242 -2.88 5.96 25.47
N THR A 243 -3.49 6.14 24.29
CA THR A 243 -4.77 6.84 24.13
C THR A 243 -5.86 5.93 23.56
N GLU A 244 -7.02 5.94 24.20
CA GLU A 244 -8.22 5.24 23.76
C GLU A 244 -9.10 6.14 22.90
N LEU A 245 -9.28 5.77 21.63
CA LEU A 245 -10.11 6.47 20.65
C LEU A 245 -11.13 5.50 20.05
N TYR A 246 -11.87 4.80 20.91
CA TYR A 246 -12.81 3.74 20.52
C TYR A 246 -14.01 4.25 19.70
N PHE A 247 -14.31 3.57 18.60
CA PHE A 247 -15.57 3.69 17.85
C PHE A 247 -15.92 2.37 17.16
N LEU A 248 -17.17 2.27 16.70
CA LEU A 248 -17.77 1.03 16.19
C LEU A 248 -17.06 0.51 14.94
N ASP A 249 -16.88 -0.80 14.84
CA ASP A 249 -16.26 -1.45 13.68
C ASP A 249 -17.10 -1.26 12.41
N GLY A 250 -16.45 -1.04 11.27
CA GLY A 250 -17.12 -0.76 10.00
C GLY A 250 -17.84 0.61 9.92
N SER A 251 -17.65 1.48 10.91
CA SER A 251 -18.21 2.85 10.92
C SER A 251 -17.15 3.92 10.63
N ILE A 252 -17.58 5.18 10.52
CA ILE A 252 -16.69 6.35 10.41
C ILE A 252 -16.43 6.95 11.81
N PRO A 253 -15.23 7.51 12.07
CA PRO A 253 -14.92 8.09 13.37
C PRO A 253 -15.79 9.33 13.64
N PRO A 254 -16.38 9.45 14.84
CA PRO A 254 -17.02 10.68 15.30
C PRO A 254 -16.06 11.88 15.27
N THR A 255 -16.56 13.07 14.97
CA THR A 255 -15.75 14.31 14.86
C THR A 255 -14.87 14.57 16.08
N LYS A 256 -15.37 14.28 17.29
CA LYS A 256 -14.59 14.44 18.53
C LYS A 256 -13.33 13.54 18.54
N ILE A 257 -13.50 12.28 18.18
CA ILE A 257 -12.40 11.30 18.13
C ILE A 257 -11.41 11.69 17.03
N LEU A 258 -11.94 12.15 15.89
CA LEU A 258 -11.10 12.65 14.80
C LEU A 258 -10.21 13.81 15.24
N ASN A 259 -10.78 14.84 15.87
CA ASN A 259 -10.01 16.01 16.30
C ASN A 259 -8.92 15.62 17.30
N GLN A 260 -9.24 14.75 18.28
CA GLN A 260 -8.25 14.24 19.23
C GLN A 260 -7.10 13.51 18.54
N PHE A 261 -7.40 12.72 17.49
CA PHE A 261 -6.35 12.05 16.73
C PHE A 261 -5.50 13.03 15.91
N LEU A 262 -6.11 14.08 15.36
CA LEU A 262 -5.38 15.15 14.66
C LEU A 262 -4.40 15.85 15.60
N ASP A 263 -4.83 16.20 16.82
CA ASP A 263 -3.95 16.80 17.83
C ASP A 263 -2.76 15.87 18.15
N ILE A 264 -2.99 14.55 18.24
CA ILE A 264 -1.93 13.57 18.49
C ILE A 264 -0.94 13.50 17.33
N ILE A 265 -1.42 13.39 16.09
CA ILE A 265 -0.53 13.20 14.95
C ILE A 265 0.22 14.49 14.57
N GLU A 266 -0.29 15.68 14.95
CA GLU A 266 0.39 16.96 14.76
C GLU A 266 1.47 17.22 15.82
N SER A 267 1.48 16.49 16.93
CA SER A 267 2.55 16.55 17.94
C SER A 267 3.87 15.94 17.42
N ASP A 268 4.93 15.94 18.24
CA ASP A 268 6.20 15.28 17.92
C ASP A 268 6.16 13.74 18.10
N ASP A 269 5.01 13.17 18.47
CA ASP A 269 4.88 11.74 18.74
C ASP A 269 5.03 10.88 17.48
N VAL A 270 5.67 9.72 17.64
CA VAL A 270 5.71 8.64 16.63
C VAL A 270 4.64 7.63 17.03
N VAL A 271 3.60 7.55 16.20
CA VAL A 271 2.31 6.96 16.57
C VAL A 271 2.15 5.56 16.00
N ALA A 272 1.82 4.60 16.85
CA ALA A 272 1.31 3.29 16.46
C ALA A 272 -0.21 3.25 16.63
N LEU A 273 -0.93 3.18 15.52
CA LEU A 273 -2.39 3.18 15.46
C LEU A 273 -2.90 1.78 15.15
N HIS A 274 -3.81 1.26 15.97
CA HIS A 274 -4.45 -0.02 15.68
C HIS A 274 -5.95 -0.02 15.89
N CYS A 275 -6.60 -0.90 15.12
CA CYS A 275 -7.94 -1.38 15.42
C CYS A 275 -7.87 -2.90 15.67
N LYS A 276 -8.89 -3.70 15.30
CA LYS A 276 -8.80 -5.16 15.47
C LYS A 276 -7.74 -5.77 14.54
N ALA A 277 -7.87 -5.53 13.24
CA ALA A 277 -7.00 -6.08 12.20
C ALA A 277 -6.01 -5.05 11.61
N GLY A 278 -5.99 -3.80 12.10
CA GLY A 278 -5.13 -2.76 11.53
C GLY A 278 -5.55 -2.22 10.15
N LEU A 279 -6.67 -2.68 9.59
CA LEU A 279 -7.15 -2.31 8.24
C LEU A 279 -8.22 -1.19 8.29
N GLY A 280 -9.52 -1.53 8.34
CA GLY A 280 -10.60 -0.57 8.08
C GLY A 280 -10.53 0.75 8.86
N ARG A 281 -10.68 0.71 10.20
CA ARG A 281 -10.72 1.92 11.05
C ARG A 281 -9.42 2.72 11.00
N THR A 282 -8.28 2.03 11.02
CA THR A 282 -6.94 2.64 11.00
C THR A 282 -6.74 3.47 9.72
N TYR A 283 -7.11 2.93 8.56
CA TYR A 283 -6.92 3.61 7.28
C TYR A 283 -7.91 4.76 7.04
N VAL A 284 -9.05 4.80 7.74
CA VAL A 284 -9.94 5.97 7.72
C VAL A 284 -9.26 7.20 8.31
N PHE A 285 -8.49 7.05 9.40
CA PHE A 285 -7.75 8.18 9.96
C PHE A 285 -6.62 8.64 9.05
N LEU A 286 -5.90 7.72 8.41
CA LEU A 286 -4.91 8.09 7.39
C LEU A 286 -5.57 8.94 6.29
N LYS A 287 -6.72 8.49 5.76
CA LYS A 287 -7.49 9.24 4.75
C LYS A 287 -7.88 10.63 5.24
N ILE A 288 -8.33 10.75 6.48
CA ILE A 288 -8.76 12.04 7.02
C ILE A 288 -7.56 12.97 7.28
N ILE A 289 -6.43 12.48 7.81
CA ILE A 289 -5.18 13.24 7.88
C ILE A 289 -4.85 13.80 6.50
N MET A 290 -4.88 12.96 5.46
CA MET A 290 -4.62 13.39 4.09
C MET A 290 -5.58 14.51 3.64
N LEU A 291 -6.87 14.45 3.99
CA LEU A 291 -7.86 15.47 3.61
C LEU A 291 -7.71 16.80 4.39
N PHE A 292 -7.39 16.74 5.67
CA PHE A 292 -7.19 17.94 6.51
C PHE A 292 -5.94 18.71 6.09
N TYR A 293 -4.83 18.01 5.85
CA TYR A 293 -3.61 18.62 5.33
C TYR A 293 -3.81 19.28 3.95
N ILE A 294 -4.69 18.74 3.09
CA ILE A 294 -5.04 19.35 1.79
C ILE A 294 -5.89 20.62 1.93
N SER A 295 -6.81 20.68 2.90
CA SER A 295 -7.80 21.77 3.01
C SER A 295 -7.21 23.05 3.60
N PHE A 296 -6.29 22.96 4.56
CA PHE A 296 -5.65 24.14 5.17
C PHE A 296 -4.73 24.89 4.20
N TYR A 297 -4.10 24.18 3.27
CA TYR A 297 -3.19 24.79 2.29
C TYR A 297 -3.87 25.34 1.03
N ARG A 298 -5.13 24.96 0.74
CA ARG A 298 -5.89 25.53 -0.38
C ARG A 298 -6.39 26.95 -0.09
N PHE A 299 -6.54 27.32 1.18
CA PHE A 299 -6.96 28.68 1.58
C PHE A 299 -5.80 29.68 1.71
N THR A 300 -4.56 29.23 1.90
CA THR A 300 -3.41 30.12 2.12
C THR A 300 -2.78 30.68 0.84
N ASN A 301 -3.10 30.12 -0.35
CA ASN A 301 -2.57 30.60 -1.64
C ASN A 301 -3.50 31.56 -2.40
N THR A 302 -4.62 31.95 -1.81
CA THR A 302 -5.55 32.94 -2.36
C THR A 302 -6.09 33.82 -1.26
N THR A 303 -5.32 34.84 -0.87
CA THR A 303 -5.76 36.24 -0.72
C THR A 303 -4.69 37.06 0.01
N ASN A 304 -4.31 38.17 -0.62
CA ASN A 304 -3.66 39.29 0.03
C ASN A 304 -4.58 39.87 1.13
N ASN A 305 -3.92 40.39 2.16
CA ASN A 305 -4.39 41.34 3.19
C ASN A 305 -4.99 40.79 4.50
N SER A 306 -4.20 41.03 5.55
CA SER A 306 -4.56 41.38 6.93
C SER A 306 -5.40 40.38 7.73
N ASN A 307 -4.74 39.44 8.41
CA ASN A 307 -4.63 39.42 9.89
C ASN A 307 -3.84 38.18 10.33
N THR A 308 -2.88 38.41 11.21
CA THR A 308 -1.93 37.47 11.82
C THR A 308 -2.58 36.26 12.47
N PHE A 309 -2.19 35.06 12.03
CA PHE A 309 -2.20 33.83 12.83
C PHE A 309 -0.89 33.07 12.63
N PHE A 310 -0.40 32.47 13.71
CA PHE A 310 0.97 31.98 13.88
C PHE A 310 1.39 30.94 12.83
N VAL A 311 2.58 31.16 12.29
CA VAL A 311 3.29 30.27 11.37
C VAL A 311 4.07 29.25 12.21
N HIS A 312 3.80 27.95 12.03
CA HIS A 312 4.83 26.93 12.25
C HIS A 312 5.36 26.47 10.89
N LYS A 313 6.66 26.68 10.68
CA LYS A 313 7.42 26.29 9.49
C LYS A 313 7.51 24.77 9.39
N ASN A 314 7.63 24.29 8.15
CA ASN A 314 7.94 22.93 7.68
C ASN A 314 6.77 21.94 7.59
N THR A 315 6.15 21.86 6.42
CA THR A 315 6.17 20.66 5.55
C THR A 315 5.30 20.90 4.31
N ASN A 316 5.93 20.93 3.13
CA ASN A 316 5.25 20.99 1.83
C ASN A 316 4.66 19.61 1.50
N LYS A 317 3.43 19.30 1.92
CA LYS A 317 2.79 17.99 1.60
C LYS A 317 1.32 18.14 1.20
N PHE A 318 0.96 17.65 0.00
CA PHE A 318 -0.39 17.67 -0.58
C PHE A 318 -0.89 16.24 -0.93
N PHE A 319 -2.10 16.14 -1.51
CA PHE A 319 -2.77 15.05 -2.28
C PHE A 319 -3.50 13.90 -1.52
N LEU A 320 -4.37 13.07 -2.13
CA LEU A 320 -5.77 13.22 -2.61
C LEU A 320 -6.43 11.81 -2.52
N PHE A 321 -7.66 11.66 -1.96
CA PHE A 321 -8.83 10.90 -2.46
C PHE A 321 -10.01 10.89 -1.43
N ILE A 322 -11.28 11.01 -1.88
CA ILE A 322 -12.50 11.37 -1.09
C ILE A 322 -13.56 10.22 -1.07
N PRO A 323 -14.79 10.30 -0.46
CA PRO A 323 -15.44 9.18 0.20
C PRO A 323 -16.57 8.52 -0.63
N GLY A 324 -16.79 7.22 -0.45
CA GLY A 324 -18.01 6.57 -0.91
C GLY A 324 -19.23 7.08 -0.12
N LYS A 325 -20.33 7.38 -0.82
CA LYS A 325 -21.62 7.70 -0.20
C LYS A 325 -22.14 6.50 0.59
N LEU A 326 -22.64 6.75 1.79
CA LEU A 326 -23.42 5.79 2.57
C LEU A 326 -24.76 5.51 1.84
N PRO A 327 -25.18 4.23 1.67
CA PRO A 327 -26.54 3.94 1.29
C PRO A 327 -27.49 4.40 2.39
N LYS A 328 -28.57 5.10 2.00
CA LYS A 328 -29.69 5.43 2.89
C LYS A 328 -30.28 4.13 3.40
N LYS A 329 -30.40 3.99 4.73
CA LYS A 329 -31.22 2.95 5.34
C LYS A 329 -32.68 3.20 4.96
N ASN A 330 -33.33 2.20 4.37
CA ASN A 330 -34.78 2.04 4.47
C ASN A 330 -35.07 1.23 5.73
#